data_AF-A0A3B0PR54-F1
#
_entry.id   AF-A0A3B0PR54-F1
#
_cell.length_a   1.000
_cell.length_b   1.000
_cell.length_c   1.000
_cell.angle_alpha   90.00
_cell.angle_beta   90.00
_cell.angle_gamma   90.00
#
_symmetry.space_group_name_H-M   'P 1'
#
loop_
_entity.id
_entity.type
_entity.pdbx_description
1 polymer ?
#
loop_
_entity_poly.entity_id
_entity_poly.type
_entity_poly.pdbx_seq_one_letter_code
_entity_poly.pdbx_strand_id
1 'polypeptide(L)'
;MMPKKAKLILLISGVGLTSTAALSTIVYTTTPEQKKFKFVIDNNAKPNIQNEDVDLSKSKVSAFDYNLPKKEKKIVQPDPKPIVEPPKVLVDPIIKNPEKPKPQPIPEPEPIPEPKPQPVPEPQPVPIIPPKDEPKKPLKIKKKIKHGDIEFEADLEVIPDREYDVSDIDKGITNRIPYIAEVTPDVTNVSNGASAANIKKTLGRATTKAKEIGAHFNNDYGYGAALSNDNKTIEEKQAYINADGNAPDHFGNLW
;
A
#
# COMPACT_ATOMS: atom_id res chain seq x y z
N MET A 1 51.35 -19.10 47.17
CA MET A 1 49.93 -19.37 47.53
C MET A 1 49.10 -18.15 47.16
N MET A 2 48.11 -18.27 46.28
CA MET A 2 47.21 -17.14 45.94
C MET A 2 46.23 -16.85 47.09
N PRO A 3 45.90 -15.57 47.35
CA PRO A 3 44.91 -15.19 48.36
C PRO A 3 43.51 -15.67 47.96
N LYS A 4 42.70 -16.10 48.93
CA LYS A 4 41.38 -16.73 48.72
C LYS A 4 40.44 -15.91 47.82
N LYS A 5 40.54 -14.58 47.85
CA LYS A 5 39.73 -13.67 47.01
C LYS A 5 40.11 -13.71 45.52
N ALA A 6 41.40 -13.87 45.21
CA ALA A 6 41.87 -13.98 43.82
C ALA A 6 41.48 -15.33 43.18
N LYS A 7 41.45 -16.41 43.97
CA LYS A 7 40.93 -17.71 43.51
C LYS A 7 39.44 -17.66 43.18
N LEU A 8 38.65 -16.89 43.93
CA LEU A 8 37.21 -16.75 43.70
C LEU A 8 36.91 -15.95 42.43
N ILE A 9 37.63 -14.84 42.20
CA ILE A 9 37.49 -14.04 40.97
C ILE A 9 37.87 -14.86 39.72
N LEU A 10 38.90 -15.70 39.82
CA LEU A 10 39.34 -16.58 38.73
C LEU A 10 38.37 -17.74 38.46
N LEU A 11 37.62 -18.18 39.48
CA LEU A 11 36.54 -19.16 39.33
C LEU A 11 35.26 -18.54 38.74
N ILE A 12 34.96 -17.28 39.08
CA ILE A 12 33.78 -16.55 38.55
C ILE A 12 33.99 -16.15 37.09
N SER A 13 35.20 -15.77 36.68
CA SER A 13 35.50 -15.46 35.27
C SER A 13 35.54 -16.70 34.36
N GLY A 14 35.68 -17.91 34.92
CA GLY A 14 35.68 -19.17 34.16
C GLY A 14 34.29 -19.72 33.80
N VAL A 15 33.23 -19.32 34.51
CA VAL A 15 31.87 -19.89 34.32
C VAL A 15 30.98 -19.01 33.42
N GLY A 16 31.33 -17.73 33.23
CA GLY A 16 30.55 -16.77 32.45
C GLY A 16 30.47 -16.98 30.93
N LEU A 17 31.19 -17.96 30.37
CA LEU A 17 31.21 -18.22 28.92
C LEU A 17 30.42 -19.47 28.48
N THR A 18 29.84 -20.25 29.41
CA THR A 18 29.16 -21.51 29.03
C THR A 18 27.63 -21.46 29.08
N SER A 19 27.04 -20.50 29.80
CA SER A 19 25.58 -20.41 29.95
C SER A 19 24.83 -19.74 28.80
N THR A 20 25.51 -18.97 27.93
CA THR A 20 24.91 -18.39 26.72
C THR A 20 24.69 -19.40 25.58
N ALA A 21 25.39 -20.54 25.59
CA ALA A 21 25.23 -21.57 24.57
C ALA A 21 23.99 -22.45 24.75
N ALA A 22 23.56 -22.68 26.00
CA ALA A 22 22.45 -23.59 26.31
C ALA A 22 21.07 -22.96 26.05
N LEU A 23 20.91 -21.66 26.29
CA LEU A 23 19.63 -20.98 26.06
C LEU A 23 19.37 -20.74 24.56
N SER A 24 20.40 -20.47 23.77
CA SER A 24 20.25 -20.30 22.32
C SER A 24 19.86 -21.61 21.62
N THR A 25 20.30 -22.77 22.11
CA THR A 25 19.92 -24.08 21.56
C THR A 25 18.46 -24.44 21.85
N ILE A 26 17.93 -24.10 23.02
CA ILE A 26 16.53 -24.36 23.37
C ILE A 26 15.60 -23.45 22.54
N VAL A 27 15.94 -22.17 22.36
CA VAL A 27 15.15 -21.25 21.50
C VAL A 27 15.20 -21.69 20.03
N TYR A 28 16.36 -22.15 19.54
CA TYR A 28 16.50 -22.63 18.16
C TYR A 28 15.72 -23.92 17.89
N THR A 29 15.60 -24.82 18.88
CA THR A 29 14.90 -26.11 18.73
C THR A 29 13.40 -26.03 18.98
N THR A 30 12.92 -24.99 19.68
CA THR A 30 11.49 -24.82 20.01
C THR A 30 10.77 -23.81 19.11
N THR A 31 11.49 -23.07 18.27
CA THR A 31 10.86 -22.23 17.26
C THR A 31 10.34 -23.13 16.14
N PRO A 32 9.02 -23.22 15.87
CA PRO A 32 8.50 -23.96 14.74
C PRO A 32 9.16 -23.42 13.47
N GLU A 33 9.65 -24.32 12.59
CA GLU A 33 10.26 -23.97 11.32
C GLU A 33 9.33 -23.01 10.54
N GLN A 34 9.54 -21.71 10.74
CA GLN A 34 8.95 -20.73 9.84
C GLN A 34 9.56 -21.04 8.50
N LYS A 35 8.73 -21.39 7.52
CA LYS A 35 9.14 -21.57 6.12
C LYS A 35 10.01 -20.38 5.78
N LYS A 36 11.33 -20.58 5.79
CA LYS A 36 12.31 -19.52 5.56
C LYS A 36 11.95 -18.94 4.21
N PHE A 37 11.47 -17.71 4.19
CA PHE A 37 11.29 -16.98 2.95
C PHE A 37 12.69 -16.77 2.39
N LYS A 38 13.13 -17.73 1.58
CA LYS A 38 14.45 -17.71 0.98
C LYS A 38 14.33 -16.76 -0.21
N PHE A 39 14.75 -15.52 -0.01
CA PHE A 39 14.94 -14.58 -1.11
C PHE A 39 16.02 -15.18 -2.02
N VAL A 40 15.60 -15.86 -3.08
CA VAL A 40 16.50 -16.32 -4.13
C VAL A 40 16.57 -15.20 -5.16
N ILE A 41 17.63 -14.39 -5.08
CA ILE A 41 17.97 -13.49 -6.16
C ILE A 41 18.56 -14.37 -7.26
N ASP A 42 17.75 -14.71 -8.24
CA ASP A 42 18.24 -15.39 -9.44
C ASP A 42 19.00 -14.37 -10.29
N ASN A 43 20.33 -14.37 -10.18
CA ASN A 43 21.20 -13.50 -10.97
C ASN A 43 21.16 -13.83 -12.48
N ASN A 44 20.53 -14.94 -12.87
CA ASN A 44 20.28 -15.31 -14.26
C ASN A 44 18.84 -15.02 -14.70
N ALA A 45 17.98 -14.49 -13.81
CA ALA A 45 16.67 -14.02 -14.20
C ALA A 45 16.84 -12.81 -15.12
N LYS A 46 16.76 -13.05 -16.43
CA LYS A 46 16.67 -11.98 -17.41
C LYS A 46 15.42 -11.18 -17.08
N PRO A 47 15.53 -9.86 -16.84
CA PRO A 47 14.34 -9.04 -16.67
C PRO A 47 13.49 -9.25 -17.91
N ASN A 48 12.24 -9.68 -17.72
CA ASN A 48 11.30 -9.95 -18.80
C ASN A 48 10.78 -8.63 -19.37
N ILE A 49 11.72 -7.79 -19.82
CA ILE A 49 11.44 -6.60 -20.62
C ILE A 49 11.14 -7.18 -22.00
N GLN A 50 9.89 -7.07 -22.43
CA GLN A 50 9.45 -7.42 -23.78
C GLN A 50 10.10 -6.46 -24.79
N ASN A 51 11.42 -6.54 -24.99
CA ASN A 51 12.18 -5.57 -25.78
C ASN A 51 11.77 -5.58 -27.27
N GLU A 52 11.21 -6.69 -27.76
CA GLU A 52 10.88 -6.82 -29.18
C GLU A 52 9.55 -6.15 -29.56
N ASP A 53 8.57 -6.16 -28.65
CA ASP A 53 7.19 -5.73 -28.93
C ASP A 53 6.84 -4.33 -28.41
N VAL A 54 7.81 -3.60 -27.85
CA VAL A 54 7.54 -2.37 -27.07
C VAL A 54 8.30 -1.17 -27.64
N ASP A 55 7.64 -0.01 -27.75
CA ASP A 55 8.24 1.21 -28.30
C ASP A 55 9.10 1.94 -27.25
N LEU A 56 10.42 1.75 -27.34
CA LEU A 56 11.40 2.33 -26.42
C LEU A 56 11.72 3.81 -26.70
N SER A 57 11.24 4.39 -27.81
CA SER A 57 11.51 5.79 -28.17
C SER A 57 10.94 6.81 -27.18
N LYS A 58 9.97 6.39 -26.36
CA LYS A 58 9.33 7.20 -25.31
C LYS A 58 9.77 6.84 -23.90
N SER A 59 10.67 5.88 -23.74
CA SER A 59 11.15 5.47 -22.41
C SER A 59 12.04 6.57 -21.81
N LYS A 60 11.64 7.12 -20.66
CA LYS A 60 12.54 7.93 -19.83
C LYS A 60 13.46 6.96 -19.08
N VAL A 61 14.74 7.31 -18.92
CA VAL A 61 15.73 6.50 -18.20
C VAL A 61 15.34 6.39 -16.71
N SER A 62 14.49 5.43 -16.39
CA SER A 62 14.07 5.07 -15.03
C SER A 62 13.77 3.57 -15.00
N ALA A 63 14.18 2.88 -13.94
CA ALA A 63 14.18 1.41 -13.85
C ALA A 63 12.78 0.76 -13.75
N PHE A 64 11.70 1.53 -13.86
CA PHE A 64 10.33 1.02 -13.76
C PHE A 64 9.41 1.78 -14.72
N ASP A 65 9.31 1.34 -15.96
CA ASP A 65 8.27 1.80 -16.90
C ASP A 65 7.44 0.59 -17.36
N TYR A 66 6.44 0.23 -16.55
CA TYR A 66 5.55 -0.90 -16.78
C TYR A 66 4.45 -0.62 -17.81
N ASN A 67 4.44 0.55 -18.48
CA ASN A 67 3.30 0.98 -19.31
C ASN A 67 3.69 1.54 -20.68
N LEU A 68 4.75 1.01 -21.28
CA LEU A 68 5.15 1.38 -22.63
C LEU A 68 4.15 0.80 -23.68
N PRO A 69 3.74 1.60 -24.69
CA PRO A 69 2.84 1.14 -25.74
C PRO A 69 3.50 0.07 -26.62
N LYS A 70 2.71 -0.91 -27.04
CA LYS A 70 3.18 -1.99 -27.94
C LYS A 70 3.39 -1.45 -29.35
N LYS A 71 4.45 -1.91 -30.03
CA LYS A 71 4.67 -1.63 -31.45
C LYS A 71 3.56 -2.27 -32.27
N GLU A 72 2.87 -1.46 -33.06
CA GLU A 72 1.90 -1.96 -34.02
C GLU A 72 2.63 -2.84 -35.05
N LYS A 73 2.31 -4.13 -35.07
CA LYS A 73 2.81 -5.04 -36.12
C LYS A 73 2.22 -4.56 -37.44
N LYS A 74 3.08 -4.05 -38.34
CA LYS A 74 2.69 -3.80 -39.73
C LYS A 74 2.16 -5.10 -40.30
N ILE A 75 0.85 -5.18 -40.48
CA ILE A 75 0.20 -6.22 -41.26
C ILE A 75 0.73 -6.04 -42.68
N VAL A 76 1.65 -6.91 -43.09
CA VAL A 76 2.06 -7.00 -44.49
C VAL A 76 0.82 -7.43 -45.25
N GLN A 77 0.22 -6.51 -45.99
CA GLN A 77 -0.85 -6.84 -46.92
C GLN A 77 -0.29 -7.87 -47.91
N PRO A 78 -0.93 -9.05 -48.07
CA PRO A 78 -0.50 -9.99 -49.08
C PRO A 78 -0.66 -9.34 -50.46
N ASP A 79 0.37 -9.44 -51.30
CA ASP A 79 0.37 -8.87 -52.65
C ASP A 79 -0.92 -9.25 -53.40
N PRO A 80 -1.60 -8.29 -54.05
CA PRO A 80 -2.81 -8.58 -54.79
C PRO A 80 -2.50 -9.55 -55.93
N LYS A 81 -3.19 -10.70 -55.93
CA LYS A 81 -3.11 -11.67 -57.03
C LYS A 81 -3.42 -10.97 -58.36
N PRO A 82 -2.69 -11.27 -59.46
CA PRO A 82 -2.91 -10.64 -60.74
C PRO A 82 -4.36 -10.81 -61.20
N ILE A 83 -5.03 -9.68 -61.45
CA ILE A 83 -6.34 -9.64 -62.09
C ILE A 83 -6.15 -10.11 -63.53
N VAL A 84 -6.78 -11.24 -63.88
CA VAL A 84 -6.81 -11.74 -65.25
C VAL A 84 -7.67 -10.78 -66.06
N GLU A 85 -7.06 -10.08 -67.04
CA GLU A 85 -7.80 -9.21 -67.96
C GLU A 85 -8.81 -10.03 -68.78
N PRO A 86 -10.06 -9.57 -68.93
CA PRO A 86 -11.03 -10.23 -69.78
C PRO A 86 -10.62 -10.13 -71.27
N PRO A 87 -10.95 -11.13 -72.09
CA PRO A 87 -10.49 -11.21 -73.46
C PRO A 87 -11.05 -10.04 -74.30
N LYS A 88 -10.15 -9.34 -75.00
CA LYS A 88 -10.49 -8.35 -76.03
C LYS A 88 -11.36 -9.00 -77.10
N VAL A 89 -12.62 -8.60 -77.18
CA VAL A 89 -13.49 -8.92 -78.31
C VAL A 89 -12.99 -8.14 -79.53
N LEU A 90 -12.49 -8.88 -80.52
CA LEU A 90 -12.19 -8.38 -81.86
C LEU A 90 -13.52 -8.02 -82.53
N VAL A 91 -13.68 -6.76 -82.94
CA VAL A 91 -14.80 -6.31 -83.75
C VAL A 91 -14.28 -6.00 -85.15
N ASP A 92 -14.69 -6.83 -86.10
CA ASP A 92 -14.42 -6.73 -87.53
C ASP A 92 -15.23 -5.61 -88.22
N PRO A 93 -14.91 -5.23 -89.48
CA PRO A 93 -14.93 -3.83 -89.91
C PRO A 93 -16.24 -3.33 -90.52
N ILE A 94 -16.55 -2.08 -90.18
CA ILE A 94 -17.05 -0.97 -91.01
C ILE A 94 -17.88 -1.35 -92.26
N ILE A 95 -19.19 -1.08 -92.18
CA ILE A 95 -20.01 -0.77 -93.36
C ILE A 95 -20.41 0.71 -93.29
N LYS A 96 -19.84 1.50 -94.21
CA LYS A 96 -20.22 2.90 -94.49
C LYS A 96 -21.67 2.96 -94.96
N ASN A 97 -22.47 3.84 -94.37
CA ASN A 97 -23.65 4.39 -95.01
C ASN A 97 -23.76 5.90 -94.71
N PRO A 98 -24.43 6.68 -95.59
CA PRO A 98 -24.08 8.06 -95.88
C PRO A 98 -24.58 9.08 -94.85
N GLU A 99 -23.93 10.24 -94.92
CA GLU A 99 -24.00 11.41 -94.03
C GLU A 99 -25.42 11.81 -93.60
N LYS A 100 -25.65 11.86 -92.28
CA LYS A 100 -26.75 12.63 -91.68
C LYS A 100 -26.27 14.07 -91.40
N PRO A 101 -27.12 15.09 -91.62
CA PRO A 101 -26.75 16.48 -91.39
C PRO A 101 -26.45 16.75 -89.91
N LYS A 102 -25.43 17.60 -89.65
CA LYS A 102 -25.00 18.03 -88.32
C LYS A 102 -26.19 18.56 -87.49
N PRO A 103 -26.43 18.05 -86.27
CA PRO A 103 -27.36 18.69 -85.34
C PRO A 103 -26.83 20.07 -84.94
N GLN A 104 -27.73 21.05 -84.84
CA GLN A 104 -27.44 22.36 -84.26
C GLN A 104 -26.99 22.21 -82.81
N PRO A 105 -26.10 23.09 -82.31
CA PRO A 105 -25.68 23.06 -80.91
C PRO A 105 -26.89 23.31 -80.00
N ILE A 106 -27.14 22.37 -79.09
CA ILE A 106 -28.11 22.53 -78.00
C ILE A 106 -27.53 23.59 -77.05
N PRO A 107 -28.29 24.62 -76.65
CA PRO A 107 -27.83 25.60 -75.68
C PRO A 107 -27.42 24.92 -74.36
N GLU A 108 -26.30 25.35 -73.78
CA GLU A 108 -25.83 24.85 -72.48
C GLU A 108 -26.94 25.02 -71.43
N PRO A 109 -27.19 24.01 -70.58
CA PRO A 109 -28.14 24.15 -69.48
C PRO A 109 -27.70 25.27 -68.54
N GLU A 110 -28.64 26.13 -68.15
CA GLU A 110 -28.40 27.13 -67.12
C GLU A 110 -27.86 26.48 -65.83
N PRO A 111 -26.89 27.09 -65.15
CA PRO A 111 -26.33 26.54 -63.91
C PRO A 111 -27.42 26.38 -62.87
N ILE A 112 -27.57 25.15 -62.37
CA ILE A 112 -28.50 24.83 -61.28
C ILE A 112 -28.09 25.68 -60.07
N PRO A 113 -29.00 26.45 -59.46
CA PRO A 113 -28.68 27.27 -58.30
C PRO A 113 -28.16 26.40 -57.15
N GLU A 114 -27.04 26.81 -56.56
CA GLU A 114 -26.44 26.11 -55.44
C GLU A 114 -27.46 25.94 -54.30
N PRO A 115 -27.55 24.74 -53.70
CA PRO A 115 -28.46 24.51 -52.59
C PRO A 115 -28.11 25.46 -51.45
N LYS A 116 -29.13 26.19 -50.97
CA LYS A 116 -28.98 27.09 -49.81
C LYS A 116 -28.37 26.33 -48.64
N PRO A 117 -27.43 26.95 -47.88
CA PRO A 117 -26.84 26.34 -46.71
C PRO A 117 -27.94 25.87 -45.75
N GLN A 118 -27.88 24.61 -45.34
CA GLN A 118 -28.77 24.11 -44.29
C GLN A 118 -28.50 24.90 -42.99
N PRO A 119 -29.54 25.25 -42.23
CA PRO A 119 -29.38 25.95 -40.97
C PRO A 119 -28.51 25.11 -40.04
N VAL A 120 -27.50 25.76 -39.45
CA VAL A 120 -26.62 25.15 -38.45
C VAL A 120 -27.50 24.66 -37.29
N PRO A 121 -27.41 23.39 -36.88
CA PRO A 121 -28.16 22.88 -35.75
C PRO A 121 -27.93 23.76 -34.53
N GLU A 122 -29.02 24.13 -33.85
CA GLU A 122 -28.91 24.88 -32.60
C GLU A 122 -28.05 24.10 -31.59
N PRO A 123 -27.17 24.78 -30.84
CA PRO A 123 -26.34 24.13 -29.85
C PRO A 123 -27.23 23.42 -28.83
N GLN A 124 -27.04 22.10 -28.70
CA GLN A 124 -27.77 21.30 -27.72
C GLN A 124 -27.51 21.87 -26.32
N PRO A 125 -28.54 21.93 -25.45
CA PRO A 125 -28.36 22.39 -24.09
C PRO A 125 -27.30 21.56 -23.39
N VAL A 126 -26.30 22.24 -22.83
CA VAL A 126 -25.23 21.59 -22.05
C VAL A 126 -25.88 20.90 -20.85
N PRO A 127 -25.64 19.59 -20.63
CA PRO A 127 -26.17 18.89 -19.47
C PRO A 127 -25.76 19.62 -18.19
N ILE A 128 -26.75 20.01 -17.38
CA ILE A 128 -26.50 20.55 -16.03
C ILE A 128 -26.02 19.36 -15.19
N ILE A 129 -24.71 19.30 -14.95
CA ILE A 129 -24.13 18.30 -14.06
C ILE A 129 -24.52 18.71 -12.64
N PRO A 130 -25.21 17.85 -11.86
CA PRO A 130 -25.52 18.15 -10.47
C PRO A 130 -24.21 18.38 -9.69
N PRO A 131 -24.22 19.26 -8.69
CA PRO A 131 -23.05 19.50 -7.86
C PRO A 131 -22.57 18.19 -7.26
N LYS A 132 -21.28 17.89 -7.43
CA LYS A 132 -20.63 16.72 -6.86
C LYS A 132 -20.62 16.86 -5.34
N ASP A 133 -21.11 15.85 -4.64
CA ASP A 133 -21.14 15.84 -3.17
C ASP A 133 -19.71 16.05 -2.61
N GLU A 134 -19.61 16.93 -1.61
CA GLU A 134 -18.35 17.17 -0.93
C GLU A 134 -17.89 15.90 -0.18
N PRO A 135 -16.57 15.63 -0.14
CA PRO A 135 -16.06 14.48 0.62
C PRO A 135 -16.40 14.61 2.11
N LYS A 136 -16.94 13.53 2.69
CA LYS A 136 -17.28 13.45 4.11
C LYS A 136 -16.01 13.67 4.96
N LYS A 137 -16.09 14.57 5.94
CA LYS A 137 -14.99 14.89 6.86
C LYS A 137 -14.79 13.77 7.90
N PRO A 138 -13.56 13.55 8.39
CA PRO A 138 -13.29 12.60 9.47
C PRO A 138 -14.06 12.95 10.74
N LEU A 139 -14.57 11.93 11.42
CA LEU A 139 -15.35 12.04 12.65
C LEU A 139 -14.44 11.95 13.87
N LYS A 140 -14.56 12.90 14.80
CA LYS A 140 -13.81 12.90 16.07
C LYS A 140 -14.65 12.25 17.18
N ILE A 141 -14.15 11.17 17.77
CA ILE A 141 -14.87 10.36 18.76
C ILE A 141 -13.99 10.15 19.99
N LYS A 142 -14.54 10.43 21.18
CA LYS A 142 -13.91 10.04 22.47
C LYS A 142 -14.23 8.59 22.79
N LYS A 143 -13.22 7.74 22.91
CA LYS A 143 -13.38 6.33 23.26
C LYS A 143 -12.57 5.98 24.50
N LYS A 144 -13.22 5.32 25.46
CA LYS A 144 -12.52 4.69 26.59
C LYS A 144 -11.91 3.36 26.13
N ILE A 145 -10.61 3.21 26.33
CA ILE A 145 -9.82 2.04 25.95
C ILE A 145 -9.37 1.35 27.25
N LYS A 146 -9.51 0.02 27.26
CA LYS A 146 -9.04 -0.84 28.35
C LYS A 146 -7.88 -1.69 27.86
N HIS A 147 -6.74 -1.60 28.54
CA HIS A 147 -5.55 -2.39 28.25
C HIS A 147 -5.12 -3.13 29.53
N GLY A 148 -5.48 -4.40 29.65
CA GLY A 148 -5.44 -5.13 30.91
C GLY A 148 -6.33 -4.45 31.97
N ASP A 149 -5.77 -4.19 33.15
CA ASP A 149 -6.45 -3.47 34.24
C ASP A 149 -6.37 -1.94 34.15
N ILE A 150 -5.72 -1.37 33.14
CA ILE A 150 -5.59 0.08 32.95
C ILE A 150 -6.70 0.57 32.02
N GLU A 151 -7.34 1.66 32.39
CA GLU A 151 -8.35 2.33 31.59
C GLU A 151 -7.90 3.75 31.28
N PHE A 152 -7.99 4.15 30.02
CA PHE A 152 -7.66 5.49 29.56
C PHE A 152 -8.63 5.93 28.46
N GLU A 153 -8.64 7.22 28.16
CA GLU A 153 -9.52 7.79 27.12
C GLU A 153 -8.66 8.25 25.95
N ALA A 154 -9.16 8.04 24.73
CA ALA A 154 -8.50 8.46 23.51
C ALA A 154 -9.47 9.21 22.61
N ASP A 155 -8.99 10.32 22.06
CA ASP A 155 -9.67 11.07 20.99
C ASP A 155 -9.28 10.42 19.65
N LEU A 156 -10.25 9.76 19.01
CA LEU A 156 -10.08 9.03 17.76
C LEU A 156 -10.61 9.85 16.57
N GLU A 157 -9.85 9.87 15.48
CA GLU A 157 -10.31 10.35 14.17
C GLU A 157 -10.65 9.16 13.29
N VAL A 158 -11.95 8.96 13.03
CA VAL A 158 -12.47 7.89 12.19
C VAL A 158 -12.77 8.43 10.80
N ILE A 159 -12.14 7.85 9.80
CA ILE A 159 -12.42 8.14 8.39
C ILE A 159 -13.79 7.50 8.06
N PRO A 160 -14.78 8.28 7.58
CA PRO A 160 -16.09 7.73 7.25
C PRO A 160 -15.98 6.79 6.05
N ASP A 161 -16.86 5.77 6.03
CA ASP A 161 -16.92 4.83 4.92
C ASP A 161 -17.24 5.54 3.59
N ARG A 162 -16.60 5.07 2.52
CA ARG A 162 -16.85 5.56 1.18
C ARG A 162 -18.27 5.19 0.75
N GLU A 163 -19.00 6.18 0.28
CA GLU A 163 -20.29 5.99 -0.35
C GLU A 163 -20.10 5.67 -1.83
N TYR A 164 -20.78 4.63 -2.31
CA TYR A 164 -20.76 4.18 -3.70
C TYR A 164 -22.11 4.50 -4.33
N ASP A 165 -22.09 5.01 -5.56
CA ASP A 165 -23.33 5.18 -6.32
C ASP A 165 -23.88 3.80 -6.71
N VAL A 166 -25.16 3.57 -6.40
CA VAL A 166 -25.90 2.36 -6.78
C VAL A 166 -25.83 2.15 -8.30
N SER A 167 -25.86 3.24 -9.07
CA SER A 167 -25.80 3.16 -10.53
C SER A 167 -24.47 2.58 -11.04
N ASP A 168 -23.36 2.87 -10.37
CA ASP A 168 -22.03 2.36 -10.71
C ASP A 168 -21.86 0.90 -10.29
N ILE A 169 -22.53 0.48 -9.22
CA ILE A 169 -22.59 -0.92 -8.77
C ILE A 169 -23.39 -1.75 -9.79
N ASP A 170 -24.56 -1.26 -10.20
CA ASP A 170 -25.45 -1.94 -11.14
C ASP A 170 -24.81 -2.08 -12.53
N LYS A 171 -24.10 -1.04 -12.99
CA LYS A 171 -23.36 -1.06 -14.25
C LYS A 171 -22.08 -1.88 -14.19
N GLY A 172 -21.68 -2.39 -13.01
CA GLY A 172 -20.45 -3.15 -12.82
C GLY A 172 -19.17 -2.32 -13.05
N ILE A 173 -19.27 -0.99 -12.96
CA ILE A 173 -18.12 -0.08 -13.04
C ILE A 173 -17.30 -0.19 -11.77
N THR A 174 -17.98 -0.35 -10.63
CA THR A 174 -17.38 -0.64 -9.33
C THR A 174 -17.56 -2.11 -8.97
N ASN A 175 -16.76 -2.60 -8.02
CA ASN A 175 -16.91 -3.95 -7.51
C ASN A 175 -18.29 -4.10 -6.86
N ARG A 176 -19.03 -5.15 -7.25
CA ARG A 176 -20.36 -5.48 -6.67
C ARG A 176 -20.32 -5.60 -5.14
N ILE A 177 -19.18 -6.05 -4.62
CA ILE A 177 -18.87 -6.01 -3.20
C ILE A 177 -17.70 -5.02 -3.06
N PRO A 178 -17.93 -3.84 -2.49
CA PRO A 178 -16.88 -2.84 -2.34
C PRO A 178 -15.78 -3.37 -1.42
N TYR A 179 -14.53 -3.12 -1.81
CA TYR A 179 -13.41 -3.34 -0.90
C TYR A 179 -13.46 -2.29 0.20
N ILE A 180 -13.55 -2.74 1.44
CA ILE A 180 -13.46 -1.88 2.63
C ILE A 180 -12.08 -2.15 3.22
N ALA A 181 -11.20 -1.15 3.12
CA ALA A 181 -9.97 -1.20 3.90
C ALA A 181 -10.35 -1.04 5.37
N GLU A 182 -10.03 -2.01 6.21
CA GLU A 182 -10.11 -1.84 7.67
C GLU A 182 -9.01 -0.87 8.08
N VAL A 183 -9.33 0.44 8.03
CA VAL A 183 -8.41 1.48 8.48
C VAL A 183 -8.59 1.65 9.97
N THR A 184 -7.51 1.43 10.72
CA THR A 184 -7.50 1.74 12.14
C THR A 184 -7.64 3.25 12.32
N PRO A 185 -8.53 3.74 13.19
CA PRO A 185 -8.71 5.16 13.39
C PRO A 185 -7.45 5.79 13.99
N ASP A 186 -7.20 7.04 13.62
CA ASP A 186 -6.03 7.77 14.09
C ASP A 186 -6.25 8.24 15.54
N VAL A 187 -5.26 8.05 16.39
CA VAL A 187 -5.30 8.52 17.78
C VAL A 187 -4.69 9.92 17.84
N THR A 188 -5.52 10.93 18.09
CA THR A 188 -5.05 12.33 18.14
C THR A 188 -4.57 12.73 19.52
N ASN A 189 -5.20 12.20 20.56
CA ASN A 189 -4.88 12.54 21.94
C ASN A 189 -5.23 11.37 22.86
N VAL A 190 -4.46 11.23 23.94
CA VAL A 190 -4.68 10.22 24.98
C VAL A 190 -4.74 10.95 26.32
N SER A 191 -5.84 10.77 27.03
CA SER A 191 -6.10 11.38 28.33
C SER A 191 -6.37 10.30 29.39
N ASN A 192 -6.25 10.69 30.66
CA ASN A 192 -6.43 9.80 31.82
C ASN A 192 -5.50 8.57 31.89
N GLY A 193 -4.52 8.45 30.99
CA GLY A 193 -3.51 7.38 31.02
C GLY A 193 -2.71 7.37 32.33
N ALA A 194 -2.20 8.53 32.75
CA ALA A 194 -1.43 8.72 33.98
C ALA A 194 -2.31 9.02 35.21
N SER A 195 -3.54 8.50 35.28
CA SER A 195 -4.35 8.66 36.49
C SER A 195 -3.69 8.00 37.70
N ALA A 196 -3.89 8.54 38.91
CA ALA A 196 -3.31 7.98 40.13
C ALA A 196 -3.68 6.49 40.33
N ALA A 197 -4.90 6.10 39.92
CA ALA A 197 -5.34 4.71 39.96
C ALA A 197 -4.54 3.82 38.99
N ASN A 198 -4.28 4.29 37.77
CA ASN A 198 -3.48 3.57 36.79
C ASN A 198 -2.01 3.48 37.22
N ILE A 199 -1.44 4.57 37.74
CA ILE A 199 -0.08 4.60 38.29
C ILE A 199 0.05 3.58 39.42
N LYS A 200 -0.91 3.53 40.35
CA LYS A 200 -0.91 2.54 41.44
C LYS A 200 -0.94 1.10 40.92
N LYS A 201 -1.75 0.81 39.90
CA LYS A 201 -1.80 -0.52 39.26
C LYS A 201 -0.49 -0.86 38.57
N THR A 202 0.07 0.06 37.80
CA THR A 202 1.38 -0.07 37.13
C THR A 202 2.50 -0.34 38.13
N LEU A 203 2.59 0.46 39.21
CA LEU A 203 3.57 0.25 40.27
C LEU A 203 3.37 -1.09 40.97
N GLY A 204 2.13 -1.50 41.24
CA GLY A 204 1.84 -2.82 41.82
C GLY A 204 2.34 -3.98 40.96
N ARG A 205 2.15 -3.91 39.63
CA ARG A 205 2.69 -4.91 38.68
C ARG A 205 4.21 -4.90 38.68
N ALA A 206 4.81 -3.71 38.58
CA ALA A 206 6.25 -3.54 38.60
C ALA A 206 6.87 -4.10 39.89
N THR A 207 6.29 -3.82 41.05
CA THR A 207 6.75 -4.37 42.34
C THR A 207 6.58 -5.88 42.40
N THR A 208 5.44 -6.42 41.92
CA THR A 208 5.21 -7.87 41.90
C THR A 208 6.23 -8.58 41.01
N LYS A 209 6.44 -8.06 39.80
CA LYS A 209 7.39 -8.63 38.85
C LYS A 209 8.84 -8.47 39.30
N ALA A 210 9.18 -7.34 39.93
CA ALA A 210 10.48 -7.16 40.55
C ALA A 210 10.71 -8.13 41.72
N LYS A 211 9.68 -8.50 42.48
CA LYS A 211 9.78 -9.56 43.51
C LYS A 211 9.97 -10.95 42.87
N GLU A 212 9.26 -11.26 41.79
CA GLU A 212 9.45 -12.52 41.05
C GLU A 212 10.88 -12.66 40.51
N ILE A 213 11.40 -11.59 39.90
CA ILE A 213 12.77 -11.58 39.36
C ILE A 213 13.79 -11.51 40.50
N GLY A 214 13.55 -10.69 41.54
CA GLY A 214 14.41 -10.56 42.72
C GLY A 214 14.45 -11.82 43.59
N ALA A 215 13.44 -12.68 43.54
CA ALA A 215 13.56 -14.03 44.11
C ALA A 215 14.70 -14.83 43.45
N HIS A 216 15.09 -14.49 42.21
CA HIS A 216 16.25 -15.04 41.53
C HIS A 216 17.54 -14.21 41.73
N PHE A 217 17.45 -12.95 42.16
CA PHE A 217 18.58 -12.05 42.40
C PHE A 217 18.40 -11.33 43.74
N ASN A 218 19.15 -11.73 44.79
CA ASN A 218 19.11 -11.17 46.15
C ASN A 218 18.54 -9.74 46.22
N ASN A 219 17.36 -9.61 46.86
CA ASN A 219 16.44 -8.47 46.91
C ASN A 219 17.00 -7.08 47.33
N ASP A 220 18.32 -6.94 47.51
CA ASP A 220 18.92 -5.76 48.14
C ASP A 220 19.37 -4.67 47.15
N TYR A 221 19.27 -4.89 45.83
CA TYR A 221 19.79 -3.94 44.84
C TYR A 221 18.81 -3.58 43.72
N GLY A 222 18.83 -2.31 43.31
CA GLY A 222 18.14 -1.78 42.13
C GLY A 222 16.65 -1.47 42.32
N TYR A 223 15.88 -1.54 41.22
CA TYR A 223 14.46 -1.24 41.17
C TYR A 223 13.62 -2.10 42.12
N GLY A 224 14.01 -3.35 42.36
CA GLY A 224 13.35 -4.22 43.33
C GLY A 224 13.26 -3.56 44.70
N ALA A 225 14.41 -3.22 45.30
CA ALA A 225 14.49 -2.59 46.60
C ALA A 225 13.80 -1.20 46.64
N ALA A 226 13.90 -0.41 45.57
CA ALA A 226 13.29 0.92 45.51
C ALA A 226 11.75 0.86 45.42
N LEU A 227 11.20 -0.07 44.65
CA LEU A 227 9.76 -0.21 44.42
C LEU A 227 9.06 -1.05 45.49
N SER A 228 9.76 -2.00 46.10
CA SER A 228 9.25 -2.86 47.17
C SER A 228 9.26 -2.21 48.56
N ASN A 229 9.86 -1.03 48.72
CA ASN A 229 9.87 -0.33 49.98
C ASN A 229 8.48 0.27 50.28
N ASP A 230 7.80 -0.27 51.29
CA ASP A 230 6.46 0.16 51.70
C ASP A 230 6.45 1.54 52.39
N ASN A 231 7.61 2.02 52.86
CA ASN A 231 7.73 3.32 53.50
C ASN A 231 7.85 4.48 52.50
N LYS A 232 8.03 4.20 51.20
CA LYS A 232 8.11 5.25 50.16
C LYS A 232 6.75 5.54 49.56
N THR A 233 6.43 6.82 49.35
CA THR A 233 5.19 7.23 48.68
C THR A 233 5.22 6.90 47.18
N ILE A 234 4.06 6.98 46.52
CA ILE A 234 3.96 6.77 45.08
C ILE A 234 4.80 7.82 44.33
N GLU A 235 4.77 9.06 44.79
CA GLU A 235 5.50 10.19 44.23
C GLU A 235 7.02 9.97 44.34
N GLU A 236 7.50 9.47 45.48
CA GLU A 236 8.92 9.17 45.69
C GLU A 236 9.40 8.01 44.81
N LYS A 237 8.56 6.98 44.64
CA LYS A 237 8.86 5.86 43.73
C LYS A 237 8.90 6.33 42.27
N GLN A 238 7.96 7.18 41.87
CA GLN A 238 7.96 7.76 40.52
C GLN A 238 9.16 8.68 40.29
N ALA A 239 9.54 9.49 41.29
CA ALA A 239 10.72 10.35 41.20
C ALA A 239 12.01 9.53 41.03
N TYR A 240 12.14 8.40 41.73
CA TYR A 240 13.27 7.48 41.55
C TYR A 240 13.35 6.93 40.12
N ILE A 241 12.22 6.47 39.57
CA ILE A 241 12.12 5.99 38.18
C ILE A 241 12.53 7.09 37.19
N ASN A 242 12.04 8.32 37.39
CA ASN A 242 12.33 9.44 36.51
C ASN A 242 13.80 9.88 36.59
N ALA A 243 14.45 9.72 37.75
CA ALA A 243 15.83 10.11 37.99
C ALA A 243 16.86 9.12 37.41
N ASP A 244 16.55 7.83 37.35
CA ASP A 244 17.48 6.81 36.84
C ASP A 244 17.67 6.88 35.31
N GLY A 245 16.71 7.45 34.58
CA GLY A 245 16.80 7.70 33.13
C GLY A 245 16.73 6.45 32.24
N ASN A 246 17.15 5.29 32.74
CA ASN A 246 17.11 3.99 32.06
C ASN A 246 15.83 3.19 32.34
N ALA A 247 14.89 3.78 33.09
CA ALA A 247 13.62 3.15 33.42
C ALA A 247 12.91 2.52 32.20
N PRO A 248 12.82 3.15 31.01
CA PRO A 248 12.17 2.54 29.86
C PRO A 248 12.78 1.19 29.45
N ASP A 249 14.10 1.06 29.50
CA ASP A 249 14.81 -0.17 29.13
C ASP A 249 14.62 -1.27 30.18
N HIS A 250 14.58 -0.89 31.46
CA HIS A 250 14.35 -1.83 32.56
C HIS A 250 12.88 -2.30 32.65
N PHE A 251 11.92 -1.41 32.42
CA PHE A 251 10.51 -1.74 32.41
C PHE A 251 10.03 -2.36 31.10
N GLY A 252 10.73 -2.18 29.99
CA GLY A 252 10.41 -2.84 28.72
C GLY A 252 10.36 -4.36 28.80
N ASN A 253 11.12 -4.96 29.73
CA ASN A 253 11.09 -6.39 30.02
C ASN A 253 10.13 -6.80 31.16
N LEU A 254 9.51 -5.83 31.84
CA LEU A 254 8.60 -6.05 32.97
C LEU A 254 7.12 -6.02 32.56
N TRP A 255 6.83 -5.63 31.31
CA TRP A 255 5.49 -5.57 30.71
C TRP A 255 5.24 -6.70 29.73
#